data_AF-A0A2V8YFB3-F1
#
_entry.id   AF-A0A2V8YFB3-F1
#
_cell.length_a   1.000
_cell.length_b   1.000
_cell.length_c   1.000
_cell.angle_alpha   90.00
_cell.angle_beta   90.00
_cell.angle_gamma   90.00
#
_symmetry.space_group_name_H-M   'P 1'
#
loop_
_entity.id
_entity.type
_entity.pdbx_description
1 polymer ?
#
loop_
_entity_poly.entity_id
_entity_poly.type
_entity_poly.pdbx_seq_one_letter_code
_entity_poly.pdbx_strand_id
1 'polypeptide(L)' 'MLKPGDKAHAFRLQSDEDKTVALKDYKGKQVLLFFFPKANTSG' A
#
# COMPACT_ATOMS: atom_id res chain seq x y z
N MET A 1 -7.36 -8.35 12.30
CA MET A 1 -6.11 -8.93 11.76
C MET A 1 -6.43 -9.56 10.42
N LEU A 2 -5.68 -9.21 9.37
CA LEU A 2 -5.87 -9.81 8.03
C LEU A 2 -5.34 -11.23 8.00
N LYS A 3 -6.00 -12.09 7.23
CA LYS A 3 -5.62 -13.49 7.00
C LYS A 3 -5.45 -13.75 5.51
N PRO A 4 -4.69 -14.80 5.12
CA PRO A 4 -4.61 -15.22 3.73
C PRO A 4 -6.01 -15.47 3.14
N GLY A 5 -6.26 -14.94 1.94
CA GLY A 5 -7.55 -15.03 1.26
C GLY A 5 -8.52 -13.88 1.55
N ASP A 6 -8.27 -13.08 2.58
CA ASP A 6 -9.08 -11.87 2.83
C ASP A 6 -8.89 -10.88 1.68
N LYS A 7 -9.99 -10.22 1.27
CA LYS A 7 -9.89 -9.08 0.37
C LYS A 7 -9.14 -7.95 1.09
N ALA A 8 -8.13 -7.40 0.42
CA ALA A 8 -7.43 -6.22 0.90
C ALA A 8 -8.42 -5.05 1.08
N HIS A 9 -8.30 -4.34 2.19
CA HIS A 9 -9.12 -3.17 2.48
C HIS A 9 -8.78 -2.03 1.53
N ALA A 10 -9.78 -1.23 1.15
CA ALA A 10 -9.53 -0.01 0.41
C ALA A 10 -8.73 0.98 1.25
N PHE A 11 -7.72 1.59 0.65
CA PHE A 11 -6.96 2.69 1.23
C PHE A 11 -6.71 3.78 0.20
N ARG A 12 -6.44 4.99 0.68
CA ARG A 12 -5.90 6.12 -0.09
C ARG A 12 -4.81 6.78 0.74
N LEU A 13 -3.65 7.00 0.16
CA LEU A 13 -2.49 7.61 0.81
C LEU A 13 -1.88 8.67 -0.11
N GLN A 14 -1.24 9.68 0.46
CA GLN A 14 -0.36 10.56 -0.31
C GLN A 14 0.96 9.85 -0.58
N SER A 15 1.47 9.96 -1.81
CA SER A 15 2.82 9.53 -2.17
C SER A 15 3.83 10.66 -1.94
N ASP A 16 5.10 10.33 -2.10
CA ASP A 16 6.24 11.25 -2.15
C ASP A 16 6.24 12.18 -3.38
N GLU A 17 5.47 11.85 -4.42
CA GLU A 17 5.21 12.69 -5.59
C GLU A 17 3.99 13.64 -5.42
N ASP A 18 3.50 13.84 -4.20
CA ASP A 18 2.29 14.63 -3.90
C ASP A 18 1.02 14.16 -4.64
N LYS A 19 0.96 12.87 -4.98
CA LYS A 19 -0.20 12.24 -5.62
C LYS A 19 -0.98 11.42 -4.61
N THR A 20 -2.30 11.50 -4.66
CA THR A 20 -3.15 10.57 -3.93
C THR A 20 -3.22 9.24 -4.67
N VAL A 21 -2.68 8.19 -4.06
CA VAL A 21 -2.68 6.82 -4.58
C VAL A 21 -3.70 5.98 -3.82
N ALA A 22 -4.48 5.17 -4.53
CA ALA A 22 -5.43 4.23 -3.95
C ALA A 22 -5.27 2.81 -4.47
N LEU A 23 -5.62 1.82 -3.63
CA LEU A 23 -5.55 0.42 -4.04
C LEU A 23 -6.33 0.13 -5.34
N LYS A 24 -7.48 0.80 -5.51
CA LYS A 24 -8.34 0.62 -6.70
C LYS A 24 -7.67 1.04 -8.01
N ASP A 25 -6.65 1.90 -7.95
CA ASP A 25 -5.97 2.42 -9.14
C ASP A 25 -5.10 1.32 -9.79
N TYR A 26 -4.83 0.23 -9.06
CA TYR A 26 -4.07 -0.94 -9.53
C TYR A 26 -4.95 -2.16 -9.86
N LYS A 27 -6.27 -1.98 -10.05
CA LYS A 27 -7.19 -3.08 -10.36
C LYS A 27 -6.71 -3.90 -11.58
N GLY A 28 -6.70 -5.23 -11.44
CA GLY A 28 -6.24 -6.15 -12.48
C GLY A 28 -4.74 -6.41 -12.48
N LYS A 29 -3.97 -5.79 -11.59
CA LYS A 29 -2.53 -6.04 -11.41
C LYS A 29 -2.28 -6.83 -10.13
N GLN A 30 -1.21 -7.62 -10.12
CA GLN A 30 -0.65 -8.16 -8.87
C GLN A 30 0.15 -7.05 -8.19
N VAL A 31 -0.11 -6.83 -6.90
CA VAL A 31 0.49 -5.75 -6.11
C VAL A 31 1.03 -6.32 -4.81
N LEU A 32 2.28 -5.99 -4.48
CA LEU A 32 2.89 -6.26 -3.18
C LEU A 32 2.87 -4.98 -2.36
N LEU A 33 2.22 -5.01 -1.19
CA LEU A 33 2.22 -3.90 -0.24
C LEU A 33 3.18 -4.21 0.91
N PHE A 34 4.19 -3.37 1.09
CA PHE A 34 5.22 -3.54 2.10
C PHE A 34 5.27 -2.31 3.00
N PHE A 35 5.35 -2.51 4.31
CA PHE A 35 5.46 -1.46 5.32
C PHE A 35 6.83 -1.53 5.98
N PHE A 36 7.46 -0.37 6.19
CA PHE A 36 8.68 -0.23 6.98
C PHE A 36 8.46 0.81 8.10
N PRO A 37 9.13 0.70 9.25
CA PRO A 37 8.81 1.53 10.42
C PRO A 37 9.08 3.03 10.23
N LYS A 38 10.19 3.36 9.55
CA LYS A 38 10.62 4.74 9.36
C LYS A 38 11.47 4.89 8.10
N ALA A 39 11.23 5.98 7.36
CA ALA A 39 12.08 6.36 6.24
C ALA A 39 13.43 6.88 6.74
N ASN A 40 14.48 6.73 5.91
CA ASN A 40 15.82 7.27 6.16
C ASN A 40 16.50 6.75 7.44
N THR A 41 16.26 5.50 7.81
CA THR A 41 17.00 4.79 8.86
C THR A 41 17.73 3.60 8.27
N SER A 42 18.97 3.34 8.70
CA SER A 42 19.57 2.02 8.53
C SER A 42 18.76 1.08 9.42
N GLY A 43 17.99 0.18 8.81
CA GLY A 43 17.17 -0.79 9.56
C GLY A 43 17.98 -1.61 10.56
#